data_AF-A0A6P2GRZ6-F1
#
_entry.id   AF-A0A6P2GRZ6-F1
#
_cell.length_a   1.000
_cell.length_b   1.000
_cell.length_c   1.000
_cell.angle_alpha   90.00
_cell.angle_beta   90.00
_cell.angle_gamma   90.00
#
_symmetry.space_group_name_H-M   'P 1'
#
loop_
_entity.id
_entity.type
_entity.pdbx_description
1 polymer ?
#
loop_
_entity_poly.entity_id
_entity_poly.type
_entity_poly.pdbx_seq_one_letter_code
_entity_poly.pdbx_strand_id
1 'polypeptide(L)' 'MLDDARKLGANAVVAMRYDSTEIGTGVTEVICYGTAVRVTPAA' A
#
# COMPACT_ATOMS: atom_id res chain seq x y z
N MET A 1 4.16 -3.77 -2.72
CA MET A 1 3.53 -3.20 -1.50
C MET A 1 3.23 -4.26 -0.44
N LEU A 2 2.20 -5.11 -0.57
CA LEU A 2 1.81 -6.02 0.53
C LEU A 2 2.89 -7.05 0.88
N ASP A 3 3.52 -7.64 -0.11
CA ASP A 3 4.62 -8.59 0.14
C ASP A 3 5.83 -7.91 0.77
N ASP A 4 6.10 -6.65 0.42
CA ASP A 4 7.17 -5.88 1.05
C ASP A 4 6.83 -5.52 2.50
N ALA A 5 5.57 -5.15 2.78
CA ALA A 5 5.09 -4.97 4.15
C ALA A 5 5.24 -6.26 4.98
N ARG A 6 4.94 -7.43 4.40
CA ARG A 6 5.15 -8.73 5.05
C ARG A 6 6.62 -9.02 5.33
N LYS A 7 7.52 -8.71 4.38
CA LYS A 7 8.99 -8.83 4.59
C LYS A 7 9.48 -7.95 5.75
N LEU A 8 8.81 -6.83 6.02
CA LEU A 8 9.07 -5.96 7.18
C LEU A 8 8.42 -6.45 8.48
N GLY A 9 7.73 -7.60 8.47
CA GLY A 9 7.06 -8.17 9.66
C GLY A 9 5.75 -7.48 10.05
N ALA A 10 5.20 -6.64 9.17
CA ALA A 10 3.93 -5.95 9.37
C ALA A 10 2.74 -6.92 9.27
N ASN A 11 1.69 -6.66 10.06
CA ASN A 11 0.41 -7.38 9.99
C ASN A 11 -0.73 -6.51 9.43
N ALA A 12 -0.46 -5.23 9.13
CA ALA A 12 -1.40 -4.32 8.50
C ALA A 12 -0.66 -3.24 7.69
N VAL A 13 -1.40 -2.61 6.77
CA VAL A 13 -0.98 -1.38 6.08
C VAL A 13 -2.05 -0.32 6.38
N VAL A 14 -1.64 0.82 6.93
CA VAL A 14 -2.54 1.94 7.26
C VAL A 14 -2.31 3.12 6.33
N ALA A 15 -3.31 4.00 6.25
CA ALA A 15 -3.33 5.13 5.34
C ALA A 15 -3.00 4.71 3.89
N MET A 16 -3.56 3.57 3.44
CA MET A 16 -3.35 3.12 2.07
C MET A 16 -3.97 4.12 1.10
N ARG A 17 -3.26 4.36 0.00
CA ARG A 17 -3.74 5.15 -1.12
C ARG A 17 -3.51 4.37 -2.40
N TYR A 18 -4.52 4.42 -3.23
CA TYR A 18 -4.52 3.91 -4.59
C TYR A 18 -4.82 5.09 -5.48
N ASP A 19 -3.93 5.34 -6.43
CA ASP A 19 -4.13 6.36 -7.44
C ASP A 19 -3.88 5.76 -8.82
N SER A 20 -4.58 6.27 -9.82
CA SER A 20 -4.43 5.88 -11.21
C SER A 20 -4.43 7.11 -12.10
N THR A 21 -3.39 7.26 -12.91
CA THR A 21 -3.24 8.39 -13.83
C THR A 21 -2.97 7.86 -15.24
N GLU A 22 -3.69 8.37 -16.24
CA GLU A 22 -3.35 8.10 -17.64
C GLU A 22 -2.11 8.94 -18.01
N ILE A 23 -1.05 8.25 -18.44
CA ILE A 23 0.25 8.87 -18.77
C ILE A 23 0.54 8.87 -20.28
N GLY A 24 -0.35 8.29 -21.07
CA GLY A 24 -0.28 8.19 -22.52
C GLY A 24 -1.44 7.36 -23.05
N THR A 25 -1.65 7.37 -24.36
CA THR A 25 -2.79 6.68 -24.98
C THR A 25 -2.82 5.20 -24.62
N GLY A 26 -3.83 4.80 -23.85
CA GLY A 26 -4.02 3.42 -23.42
C GLY A 26 -3.04 2.93 -22.35
N VAL A 27 -2.26 3.83 -21.74
CA VAL A 27 -1.32 3.52 -20.65
C VAL A 27 -1.75 4.22 -19.38
N THR A 28 -2.07 3.42 -18.36
CA THR A 28 -2.44 3.90 -17.03
C THR A 28 -1.37 3.50 -16.03
N GLU A 29 -0.77 4.49 -15.38
CA GLU A 29 0.04 4.27 -14.20
C GLU A 29 -0.88 4.04 -12.99
N VAL A 30 -0.53 3.06 -12.16
CA VAL A 30 -1.22 2.80 -10.90
C VAL A 30 -0.19 2.84 -9.78
N ILE A 31 -0.43 3.71 -8.80
CA ILE A 31 0.43 3.86 -7.63
C ILE A 31 -0.33 3.38 -6.40
N CYS A 32 0.28 2.45 -5.66
CA CYS A 32 -0.25 1.89 -4.42
C CYS A 32 0.78 2.05 -3.31
N TYR A 33 0.43 2.82 -2.26
CA TYR A 33 1.33 3.06 -1.14
C TYR A 33 0.58 3.22 0.18
N GLY A 34 1.30 3.09 1.29
CA GLY A 34 0.78 3.23 2.64
C GLY A 34 1.89 2.91 3.65
N THR A 35 1.53 2.92 4.94
CA THR A 35 2.49 2.66 6.02
C THR A 35 2.33 1.22 6.53
N ALA A 36 3.38 0.42 6.39
CA ALA A 36 3.44 -0.91 6.99
C ALA A 36 3.54 -0.79 8.51
N VAL A 37 2.61 -1.42 9.24
CA VAL A 37 2.54 -1.36 10.70
C VAL A 37 2.30 -2.74 11.32
N ARG A 38 2.70 -2.89 12.58
CA ARG A 38 2.31 -4.02 13.42
C ARG A 38 1.36 -3.52 14.50
N VAL A 39 0.12 -3.98 14.47
CA VAL A 39 -0.93 -3.59 15.43
C VAL A 39 -1.30 -4.74 16.36
N THR A 40 -1.81 -4.39 17.55
CA THR A 40 -2.39 -5.29 18.54
C THR A 40 -3.75 -4.75 18.98
N PRO A 41 -4.67 -5.58 19.52
CA PRO A 41 -5.92 -5.10 20.08
C PRO A 41 -5.70 -4.00 21.13
N ALA A 42 -6.59 -3.02 21.15
CA ALA A 42 -6.65 -2.04 22.24
C ALA A 42 -7.17 -2.72 23.52
N ALA A 43 -6.78 -2.18 24.68
CA ALA A 43 -7.22 -2.64 25.99
C ALA A 43 -8.70 -2.32 26.26
#